data_AF-A0A419AWP4-F1
#
_entry.id   AF-A0A419AWP4-F1
#
_cell.length_a   1.000
_cell.length_b   1.000
_cell.length_c   1.000
_cell.angle_alpha   90.00
_cell.angle_beta   90.00
_cell.angle_gamma   90.00
#
_symmetry.space_group_name_H-M   'P 1'
#
loop_
_entity.id
_entity.type
_entity.pdbx_description
1 polymer ?
#
loop_
_entity_poly.entity_id
_entity_poly.type
_entity_poly.pdbx_seq_one_letter_code
_entity_poly.pdbx_strand_id
1 'polypeptide(L)'
;MNSGNLAAKENEMDNREMKSKDDRVFPVFFMFISLVNLIFCLGFIFFIDLKIAFVIALFCYLFIVIFELKHNIRSPVSIFMLLMYTVLTLLSWFDIYIGHRAGIIIFTSLALLVGGLLLVGKPFTAFYSAGRGLRALHYTNSAIWLQAYLLSLFFSIWFVPEIEFILVPYAICVMAGLVTIFFSIVWFGNNNIRKDKFSINNFDFKRITESTAKYQRFFIEKVLSDEQRSYILLNELQHEIANSVFDGNDNVLIFCAYDGDKMVGCIRCVLANEVPLPIENEANLDLQNLKRIGSILQVGRFSIDEKYRERPEIITGLFKCLIELALAKDISFIIGNAATHRVTLYMKLGFHLLFPPSDPRSRVKLPYGTLCTPVIMNFSNLIIKNRDEVSKYGFIDYVNRYLLERWYKRAALRYYLKKTSRRPWELEVKDIRELLNPVGDIAK
;
A
#
# COMPACT_ATOMS: atom_id res chain seq x y z
N MET A 1 -46.93 0.12 -12.89
CA MET A 1 -46.28 -0.22 -11.60
C MET A 1 -45.15 -1.20 -11.87
N ASN A 2 -43.88 -0.75 -11.91
CA ASN A 2 -42.70 -1.64 -11.87
C ASN A 2 -41.39 -0.88 -11.53
N SER A 3 -41.47 0.27 -10.85
CA SER A 3 -40.31 1.06 -10.43
C SER A 3 -39.62 0.51 -9.16
N GLY A 4 -40.34 -0.28 -8.34
CA GLY A 4 -39.78 -0.85 -7.10
C GLY A 4 -38.73 -1.94 -7.32
N ASN A 5 -38.82 -2.71 -8.42
CA ASN A 5 -37.91 -3.83 -8.70
C ASN A 5 -36.57 -3.39 -9.32
N LEU A 6 -36.52 -2.23 -9.99
CA LEU A 6 -35.29 -1.66 -10.54
C LEU A 6 -34.46 -1.01 -9.43
N ALA A 7 -35.08 -0.20 -8.57
CA ALA A 7 -34.41 0.40 -7.42
C ALA A 7 -33.91 -0.64 -6.40
N ALA A 8 -34.65 -1.74 -6.20
CA ALA A 8 -34.19 -2.85 -5.34
C ALA A 8 -33.01 -3.62 -5.96
N LYS A 9 -32.99 -3.84 -7.28
CA LYS A 9 -31.88 -4.49 -7.99
C LYS A 9 -30.63 -3.60 -8.07
N GLU A 10 -30.79 -2.30 -8.27
CA GLU A 10 -29.70 -1.33 -8.23
C GLU A 10 -29.12 -1.26 -6.82
N ASN A 11 -29.95 -1.17 -5.78
CA ASN A 11 -29.48 -1.22 -4.39
C ASN A 11 -28.84 -2.57 -4.03
N GLU A 12 -29.30 -3.70 -4.58
CA GLU A 12 -28.64 -5.00 -4.38
C GLU A 12 -27.32 -5.11 -5.13
N MET A 13 -27.23 -4.57 -6.35
CA MET A 13 -25.98 -4.50 -7.12
C MET A 13 -24.96 -3.58 -6.43
N ASP A 14 -25.37 -2.38 -6.02
CA ASP A 14 -24.54 -1.45 -5.27
C ASP A 14 -24.10 -2.05 -3.95
N ASN A 15 -24.99 -2.70 -3.20
CA ASN A 15 -24.62 -3.39 -1.96
C ASN A 15 -23.67 -4.58 -2.21
N ARG A 16 -23.82 -5.33 -3.30
CA ARG A 16 -22.89 -6.41 -3.67
C ARG A 16 -21.53 -5.86 -4.11
N GLU A 17 -21.51 -4.75 -4.85
CA GLU A 17 -20.27 -4.07 -5.24
C GLU A 17 -19.56 -3.43 -4.04
N MET A 18 -20.30 -2.82 -3.10
CA MET A 18 -19.75 -2.27 -1.86
C MET A 18 -19.17 -3.37 -0.98
N LYS A 19 -19.87 -4.50 -0.84
CA LYS A 19 -19.42 -5.68 -0.08
C LYS A 19 -18.19 -6.34 -0.73
N SER A 20 -18.18 -6.45 -2.06
CA SER A 20 -17.03 -6.87 -2.88
C SER A 20 -15.80 -5.98 -2.70
N LYS A 21 -15.99 -4.66 -2.54
CA LYS A 21 -14.90 -3.69 -2.33
C LYS A 21 -14.36 -3.72 -0.90
N ASP A 22 -15.19 -3.91 0.13
CA ASP A 22 -14.76 -4.08 1.54
C ASP A 22 -14.05 -5.43 1.76
N ASP A 23 -14.47 -6.49 1.05
CA ASP A 23 -13.85 -7.82 1.08
C ASP A 23 -12.40 -7.83 0.57
N ARG A 24 -11.92 -6.76 -0.09
CA ARG A 24 -10.57 -6.72 -0.64
C ARG A 24 -9.51 -6.70 0.44
N VAL A 25 -9.73 -6.02 1.57
CA VAL A 25 -8.75 -5.75 2.67
C VAL A 25 -8.57 -6.96 3.58
N PHE A 26 -9.61 -7.77 3.64
CA PHE A 26 -9.78 -8.89 4.54
C PHE A 26 -8.80 -10.08 4.37
N PRO A 27 -8.36 -10.46 3.14
CA PRO A 27 -7.35 -11.50 2.91
C PRO A 27 -6.00 -11.24 3.60
N VAL A 28 -5.65 -9.97 3.83
CA VAL A 28 -4.42 -9.62 4.56
C VAL A 28 -4.53 -10.02 6.02
N PHE A 29 -5.70 -9.79 6.65
CA PHE A 29 -5.94 -10.17 8.04
C PHE A 29 -5.89 -11.68 8.23
N PHE A 30 -6.39 -12.45 7.27
CA PHE A 30 -6.29 -13.90 7.32
C PHE A 30 -4.85 -14.39 7.48
N MET A 31 -3.89 -13.84 6.73
CA MET A 31 -2.49 -14.22 6.88
C MET A 31 -2.01 -14.05 8.34
N PHE A 32 -2.38 -12.95 9.01
CA PHE A 32 -2.00 -12.71 10.41
C PHE A 32 -2.79 -13.56 11.39
N ILE A 33 -4.10 -13.73 11.17
CA ILE A 33 -4.96 -14.59 12.00
C ILE A 33 -4.45 -16.03 11.95
N SER A 34 -4.06 -16.53 10.77
CA SER A 34 -3.48 -17.87 10.60
C SER A 34 -2.15 -18.01 11.34
N LEU A 35 -1.30 -16.97 11.36
CA LEU A 35 -0.05 -16.96 12.15
C LEU A 35 -0.32 -16.97 13.66
N VAL A 36 -1.24 -16.11 14.13
CA VAL A 36 -1.64 -16.09 15.54
C VAL A 36 -2.23 -17.43 15.95
N ASN A 37 -3.07 -18.02 15.10
CA ASN A 37 -3.68 -19.31 15.35
C ASN A 37 -2.64 -20.44 15.43
N LEU A 38 -1.63 -20.42 14.57
CA LEU A 38 -0.52 -21.37 14.63
C LEU A 38 0.20 -21.27 15.98
N ILE A 39 0.56 -20.05 16.40
CA ILE A 39 1.24 -19.80 17.68
C ILE A 39 0.36 -20.27 18.84
N PHE A 40 -0.94 -19.96 18.79
CA PHE A 40 -1.91 -20.33 19.81
C PHE A 40 -2.10 -21.85 19.93
N CYS A 41 -2.28 -22.55 18.80
CA CYS A 41 -2.45 -24.00 18.77
C CYS A 41 -1.19 -24.73 19.26
N LEU A 42 0.00 -24.26 18.88
CA LEU A 42 1.25 -24.84 19.38
C LEU A 42 1.50 -24.51 20.85
N GLY A 43 1.11 -23.32 21.31
CA GLY A 43 1.28 -22.87 22.68
C GLY A 43 0.46 -23.69 23.69
N PHE A 44 -0.77 -24.09 23.34
CA PHE A 44 -1.63 -24.84 24.26
C PHE A 44 -1.11 -26.22 24.65
N ILE A 45 -0.29 -26.83 23.80
CA ILE A 45 0.33 -28.14 24.07
C ILE A 45 1.18 -28.09 25.35
N PHE A 46 1.69 -26.92 25.73
CA PHE A 46 2.51 -26.76 26.95
C PHE A 46 1.70 -26.63 28.25
N PHE A 47 0.41 -26.25 28.17
CA PHE A 47 -0.36 -25.86 29.35
C PHE A 47 -1.56 -26.75 29.63
N ILE A 48 -1.99 -27.56 28.65
CA ILE A 48 -3.22 -28.35 28.71
C ILE A 48 -2.93 -29.77 28.26
N ASP A 49 -3.72 -30.73 28.76
CA ASP A 49 -3.73 -32.11 28.29
C ASP A 49 -3.83 -32.19 26.75
N LEU A 50 -3.05 -33.09 26.15
CA LEU A 50 -2.91 -33.23 24.71
C LEU A 50 -4.26 -33.52 24.02
N LYS A 51 -5.16 -34.29 24.65
CA LYS A 51 -6.48 -34.61 24.10
C LYS A 51 -7.29 -33.32 23.93
N ILE A 52 -7.29 -32.48 24.96
CA ILE A 52 -8.00 -31.19 24.98
C ILE A 52 -7.34 -30.21 24.01
N ALA A 53 -6.00 -30.18 23.93
CA ALA A 53 -5.27 -29.33 23.01
C ALA A 53 -5.63 -29.61 21.54
N PHE A 54 -5.76 -30.88 21.14
CA PHE A 54 -6.21 -31.25 19.80
C PHE A 54 -7.65 -30.81 19.50
N VAL A 55 -8.56 -30.93 20.46
CA VAL A 55 -9.94 -30.46 20.32
C VAL A 55 -9.99 -28.93 20.12
N ILE A 56 -9.21 -28.19 20.91
CA ILE A 56 -9.13 -26.73 20.76
C ILE A 56 -8.57 -26.37 19.38
N ALA A 57 -7.47 -27.00 18.97
CA ALA A 57 -6.86 -26.77 17.66
C ALA A 57 -7.81 -27.11 16.50
N LEU A 58 -8.58 -28.19 16.61
CA LEU A 58 -9.64 -28.57 15.67
C LEU A 58 -10.65 -27.43 15.50
N PHE A 59 -11.23 -26.92 16.58
CA PHE A 59 -12.21 -25.83 16.54
C PHE A 59 -11.61 -24.54 15.99
N CYS A 60 -10.37 -24.23 16.36
CA CYS A 60 -9.62 -23.09 15.83
C CYS A 60 -9.45 -23.16 14.30
N TYR A 61 -9.00 -24.30 13.76
CA TYR A 61 -8.88 -24.47 12.31
C TYR A 61 -10.23 -24.57 11.60
N LEU A 62 -11.27 -25.11 12.25
CA LEU A 62 -12.63 -25.12 11.71
C LEU A 62 -13.14 -23.68 11.54
N PHE A 63 -12.95 -22.84 12.55
CA PHE A 63 -13.30 -21.43 12.50
C PHE A 63 -12.56 -20.73 11.35
N ILE A 64 -11.25 -20.95 11.20
CA ILE A 64 -10.47 -20.39 10.09
C ILE A 64 -11.01 -20.82 8.73
N VAL A 65 -11.27 -22.12 8.53
CA VAL A 65 -11.74 -22.64 7.23
C VAL A 65 -13.13 -22.10 6.89
N ILE A 66 -14.06 -22.06 7.84
CA ILE A 66 -15.40 -21.46 7.65
C ILE A 66 -15.25 -19.99 7.23
N PHE A 67 -14.34 -19.27 7.89
CA PHE A 67 -14.12 -17.87 7.61
C PHE A 67 -13.46 -17.67 6.23
N GLU A 68 -12.43 -18.45 5.88
CA GLU A 68 -11.79 -18.41 4.56
C GLU A 68 -12.81 -18.66 3.44
N LEU A 69 -13.66 -19.68 3.58
CA LEU A 69 -14.71 -20.00 2.62
C LEU A 69 -15.73 -18.88 2.46
N LYS A 70 -16.10 -18.20 3.55
CA LYS A 70 -17.00 -17.04 3.51
C LYS A 70 -16.45 -15.90 2.64
N HIS A 71 -15.12 -15.76 2.56
CA HIS A 71 -14.44 -14.72 1.78
C HIS A 71 -13.82 -15.25 0.48
N ASN A 72 -14.27 -16.41 -0.02
CA ASN A 72 -13.79 -17.05 -1.26
C ASN A 72 -12.28 -17.34 -1.29
N ILE A 73 -11.67 -17.51 -0.11
CA ILE A 73 -10.30 -17.99 0.03
C ILE A 73 -10.35 -19.50 0.29
N ARG A 74 -9.48 -20.26 -0.37
CA ARG A 74 -9.32 -21.69 -0.11
C ARG A 74 -7.84 -21.97 0.15
N SER A 75 -7.42 -21.92 1.40
CA SER A 75 -6.05 -22.24 1.77
C SER A 75 -5.89 -23.75 1.93
N PRO A 76 -5.05 -24.41 1.11
CA PRO A 76 -4.79 -25.84 1.28
C PRO A 76 -4.21 -26.16 2.65
N VAL A 77 -3.42 -25.24 3.24
CA VAL A 77 -2.80 -25.42 4.55
C VAL A 77 -3.84 -25.44 5.66
N SER A 78 -4.80 -24.50 5.66
CA SER A 78 -5.85 -24.44 6.69
C SER A 78 -6.77 -25.67 6.64
N ILE A 79 -7.19 -26.07 5.43
CA ILE A 79 -8.03 -27.25 5.22
C ILE A 79 -7.28 -28.52 5.63
N PHE A 80 -6.01 -28.62 5.25
CA PHE A 80 -5.19 -29.78 5.59
C PHE A 80 -4.97 -29.90 7.10
N MET A 81 -4.65 -28.79 7.78
CA MET A 81 -4.50 -28.77 9.24
C MET A 81 -5.80 -29.11 9.97
N LEU A 82 -6.96 -28.66 9.46
CA LEU A 82 -8.26 -29.07 9.98
C LEU A 82 -8.43 -30.59 9.92
N LEU A 83 -8.17 -31.21 8.76
CA LEU A 83 -8.25 -32.67 8.59
C LEU A 83 -7.26 -33.41 9.51
N MET A 84 -6.04 -32.91 9.63
CA MET A 84 -5.03 -33.49 10.52
C MET A 84 -5.46 -33.46 11.98
N TYR A 85 -5.97 -32.33 12.48
CA TYR A 85 -6.46 -32.24 13.85
C TYR A 85 -7.71 -33.10 14.06
N THR A 86 -8.59 -33.28 13.06
CA THR A 86 -9.70 -34.23 13.15
C THR A 86 -9.19 -35.65 13.38
N VAL A 87 -8.20 -36.09 12.59
CA VAL A 87 -7.61 -37.44 12.72
C VAL A 87 -6.90 -37.61 14.06
N LEU A 88 -6.06 -36.64 14.46
CA LEU A 88 -5.34 -36.69 15.74
C LEU A 88 -6.30 -36.72 16.94
N THR A 89 -7.37 -35.93 16.87
CA THR A 89 -8.43 -35.90 17.88
C THR A 89 -9.13 -37.26 18.00
N LEU A 90 -9.53 -37.86 16.88
CA LEU A 90 -10.16 -39.19 16.86
C LEU A 90 -9.23 -40.25 17.43
N LEU A 91 -7.98 -40.34 16.95
CA LEU A 91 -7.01 -41.33 17.43
C LEU A 91 -6.72 -41.18 18.92
N SER A 92 -6.68 -39.94 19.42
CA SER A 92 -6.50 -39.63 20.83
C SER A 92 -7.69 -40.06 21.71
N TRP A 93 -8.89 -40.18 21.14
CA TRP A 93 -10.08 -40.68 21.82
C TRP A 93 -10.15 -42.22 21.86
N PHE A 94 -9.47 -42.90 20.94
CA PHE A 94 -9.31 -44.36 20.93
C PHE A 94 -8.06 -44.85 21.68
N ASP A 95 -7.50 -44.00 22.57
CA ASP A 95 -6.32 -44.28 23.39
C ASP A 95 -5.07 -44.75 22.62
N ILE A 96 -4.96 -44.38 21.34
CA ILE A 96 -3.72 -44.57 20.57
C ILE A 96 -2.74 -43.47 21.00
N TYR A 97 -1.70 -43.86 21.73
CA TYR A 97 -0.70 -42.90 22.24
C TYR A 97 0.15 -42.31 21.10
N ILE A 98 -0.12 -41.04 20.76
CA ILE A 98 0.57 -40.30 19.69
C ILE A 98 1.49 -39.20 20.24
N GLY A 99 1.59 -39.05 21.57
CA GLY A 99 2.25 -37.92 22.25
C GLY A 99 3.58 -37.47 21.62
N HIS A 100 4.59 -38.35 21.65
CA HIS A 100 5.91 -38.04 21.07
C HIS A 100 5.97 -38.06 19.54
N ARG A 101 4.93 -38.54 18.85
CA ARG A 101 4.88 -38.69 17.39
C ARG A 101 4.06 -37.61 16.69
N ALA A 102 3.24 -36.86 17.43
CA ALA A 102 2.35 -35.83 16.89
C ALA A 102 3.14 -34.77 16.09
N GLY A 103 4.27 -34.29 16.63
CA GLY A 103 5.13 -33.33 15.95
C GLY A 103 5.69 -33.86 14.63
N ILE A 104 6.22 -35.10 14.65
CA ILE A 104 6.76 -35.76 13.45
C ILE A 104 5.67 -35.87 12.36
N ILE A 105 4.48 -36.33 12.74
CA ILE A 105 3.34 -36.48 11.84
C ILE A 105 2.94 -35.13 11.23
N ILE A 106 2.76 -34.10 12.06
CA ILE A 106 2.34 -32.77 11.62
C ILE A 106 3.39 -32.15 10.68
N PHE A 107 4.67 -32.11 11.08
CA PHE A 107 5.71 -31.43 10.31
C PHE A 107 6.06 -32.18 9.02
N THR A 108 6.06 -33.52 9.01
CA THR A 108 6.20 -34.31 7.78
C THR A 108 5.08 -33.95 6.80
N SER A 109 3.84 -33.93 7.30
CA SER A 109 2.68 -33.68 6.47
C SER A 109 2.66 -32.25 5.90
N LEU A 110 3.01 -31.26 6.71
CA LEU A 110 3.15 -29.87 6.28
C LEU A 110 4.29 -29.66 5.28
N ALA A 111 5.44 -30.30 5.50
CA ALA A 111 6.57 -30.24 4.58
C ALA A 111 6.21 -30.86 3.22
N LEU A 112 5.51 -32.00 3.20
CA LEU A 112 5.02 -32.63 1.97
C LEU A 112 4.00 -31.75 1.25
N LEU A 113 3.04 -31.16 1.97
CA LEU A 113 2.05 -30.27 1.37
C LEU A 113 2.68 -29.03 0.75
N VAL A 114 3.49 -28.29 1.51
CA VAL A 114 4.11 -27.04 1.03
C VAL A 114 5.16 -27.33 -0.04
N GLY A 115 5.95 -28.40 0.12
CA GLY A 115 6.90 -28.86 -0.89
C GLY A 115 6.20 -29.23 -2.20
N GLY A 116 5.12 -30.01 -2.12
CA GLY A 116 4.30 -30.37 -3.29
C GLY A 116 3.69 -29.16 -3.98
N LEU A 117 3.14 -28.21 -3.21
CA LEU A 117 2.61 -26.95 -3.74
C LEU A 117 3.69 -26.12 -4.45
N LEU A 118 4.89 -26.03 -3.87
CA LEU A 118 6.03 -25.34 -4.47
C LEU A 118 6.51 -26.02 -5.75
N LEU A 119 6.57 -27.37 -5.79
CA LEU A 119 6.95 -28.13 -6.99
C LEU A 119 5.98 -27.90 -8.16
N VAL A 120 4.69 -27.72 -7.87
CA VAL A 120 3.65 -27.41 -8.88
C VAL A 120 3.60 -25.90 -9.20
N GLY A 121 4.52 -25.09 -8.67
CA GLY A 121 4.59 -23.64 -8.94
C GLY A 121 3.47 -22.83 -8.30
N LYS A 122 2.91 -23.31 -7.19
CA LYS A 122 1.81 -22.65 -6.47
C LYS A 122 2.25 -22.30 -5.04
N PRO A 123 2.86 -21.13 -4.80
CA PRO A 123 3.23 -20.72 -3.45
C PRO A 123 1.98 -20.57 -2.57
N PHE A 124 1.96 -21.18 -1.39
CA PHE A 124 0.74 -21.24 -0.57
C PHE A 124 0.32 -19.85 -0.06
N THR A 125 1.26 -18.93 0.13
CA THR A 125 0.92 -17.58 0.58
C THR A 125 0.13 -16.78 -0.46
N ALA A 126 0.18 -17.17 -1.75
CA ALA A 126 -0.57 -16.53 -2.82
C ALA A 126 -2.08 -16.78 -2.73
N PHE A 127 -2.55 -17.78 -1.97
CA PHE A 127 -3.98 -18.00 -1.75
C PHE A 127 -4.63 -16.86 -0.95
N TYR A 128 -3.86 -16.17 -0.10
CA TYR A 128 -4.31 -15.00 0.66
C TYR A 128 -4.17 -13.67 -0.10
N SER A 129 -3.65 -13.70 -1.33
CA SER A 129 -3.40 -12.51 -2.14
C SER A 129 -3.58 -12.78 -3.64
N ALA A 130 -4.44 -13.73 -4.03
CA ALA A 130 -4.53 -14.19 -5.41
C ALA A 130 -4.70 -13.04 -6.42
N GLY A 131 -3.83 -13.00 -7.45
CA GLY A 131 -3.80 -11.92 -8.44
C GLY A 131 -3.21 -10.59 -7.92
N ARG A 132 -2.67 -10.56 -6.71
CA ARG A 132 -2.08 -9.39 -6.06
C ARG A 132 -0.68 -9.72 -5.55
N GLY A 133 0.19 -8.72 -5.58
CA GLY A 133 1.51 -8.83 -4.98
C GLY A 133 2.63 -9.34 -5.88
N LEU A 134 3.82 -9.36 -5.29
CA LEU A 134 5.04 -9.80 -5.96
C LEU A 134 5.15 -11.33 -5.86
N ARG A 135 5.12 -12.03 -7.01
CA ARG A 135 5.27 -13.51 -7.03
C ARG A 135 6.52 -13.97 -6.29
N ALA A 136 7.65 -13.29 -6.48
CA ALA A 136 8.91 -13.63 -5.80
C ALA A 136 8.76 -13.61 -4.27
N LEU A 137 8.04 -12.63 -3.70
CA LEU A 137 7.76 -12.59 -2.26
C LEU A 137 6.99 -13.83 -1.79
N HIS A 138 5.97 -14.24 -2.54
CA HIS A 138 5.15 -15.41 -2.20
C HIS A 138 5.95 -16.72 -2.25
N TYR A 139 6.82 -16.87 -3.24
CA TYR A 139 7.74 -18.01 -3.33
C TYR A 139 8.76 -18.01 -2.18
N THR A 140 9.39 -16.87 -1.90
CA THR A 140 10.34 -16.77 -0.79
C THR A 140 9.69 -17.08 0.55
N ASN A 141 8.52 -16.52 0.84
CA ASN A 141 7.78 -16.85 2.07
C ASN A 141 7.43 -18.34 2.13
N SER A 142 6.97 -18.93 1.02
CA SER A 142 6.63 -20.36 0.99
C SER A 142 7.86 -21.25 1.21
N ALA A 143 9.02 -20.86 0.67
CA ALA A 143 10.28 -21.56 0.88
C ALA A 143 10.77 -21.46 2.33
N ILE A 144 10.63 -20.31 2.98
CA ILE A 144 10.95 -20.12 4.40
C ILE A 144 10.12 -21.05 5.27
N TRP A 145 8.82 -21.15 5.00
CA TRP A 145 7.93 -22.08 5.71
C TRP A 145 8.27 -23.54 5.45
N LEU A 146 8.63 -23.92 4.22
CA LEU A 146 9.11 -25.27 3.93
C LEU A 146 10.37 -25.59 4.73
N GLN A 147 11.34 -24.69 4.75
CA GLN A 147 12.57 -24.86 5.53
C GLN A 147 12.29 -24.94 7.02
N ALA A 148 11.38 -24.10 7.53
CA ALA A 148 10.94 -24.14 8.92
C ALA A 148 10.33 -25.50 9.27
N TYR A 149 9.45 -26.05 8.42
CA TYR A 149 8.85 -27.37 8.65
C TYR A 149 9.87 -28.51 8.59
N LEU A 150 10.85 -28.46 7.68
CA LEU A 150 11.91 -29.47 7.61
C LEU A 150 12.85 -29.42 8.83
N LEU A 151 13.21 -28.22 9.29
CA LEU A 151 14.00 -28.04 10.51
C LEU A 151 13.22 -28.50 11.74
N SER A 152 11.95 -28.09 11.86
CA SER A 152 11.04 -28.55 12.91
C SER A 152 10.89 -30.06 12.92
N LEU A 153 10.77 -30.70 11.75
CA LEU A 153 10.74 -32.16 11.63
C LEU A 153 12.04 -32.80 12.12
N PHE A 154 13.20 -32.29 11.68
CA PHE A 154 14.51 -32.80 12.10
C PHE A 154 14.65 -32.75 13.63
N PHE A 155 14.34 -31.61 14.24
CA PHE A 155 14.43 -31.45 15.70
C PHE A 155 13.36 -32.24 16.47
N SER A 156 12.15 -32.39 15.92
CA SER A 156 11.13 -33.27 16.49
C SER A 156 11.51 -34.75 16.44
N ILE A 157 12.40 -35.17 15.53
CA ILE A 157 12.94 -36.54 15.53
C ILE A 157 14.13 -36.65 16.50
N TRP A 158 15.02 -35.66 16.49
CA TRP A 158 16.28 -35.68 17.24
C TRP A 158 16.10 -35.60 18.76
N PHE A 159 15.19 -34.75 19.23
CA PHE A 159 15.02 -34.48 20.66
C PHE A 159 13.98 -35.38 21.33
N VAL A 160 13.33 -36.31 20.64
CA VAL A 160 12.39 -37.22 21.32
C VAL A 160 13.16 -38.12 22.29
N PRO A 161 12.75 -38.23 23.57
CA PRO A 161 11.48 -37.76 24.16
C PRO A 161 11.56 -36.46 24.99
N GLU A 162 12.66 -35.72 24.97
CA GLU A 162 12.93 -34.52 25.76
C GLU A 162 12.04 -33.32 25.37
N ILE A 163 11.71 -32.42 26.31
CA ILE A 163 10.75 -31.32 26.10
C ILE A 163 11.12 -30.40 24.91
N GLU A 164 12.41 -30.36 24.58
CA GLU A 164 13.02 -29.72 23.43
C GLU A 164 12.37 -30.14 22.09
N PHE A 165 11.81 -31.36 22.01
CA PHE A 165 11.11 -31.88 20.81
C PHE A 165 9.90 -31.03 20.41
N ILE A 166 9.33 -30.24 21.34
CA ILE A 166 8.22 -29.30 21.10
C ILE A 166 8.74 -27.86 21.07
N LEU A 167 9.63 -27.52 22.01
CA LEU A 167 10.08 -26.15 22.25
C LEU A 167 10.89 -25.57 21.09
N VAL A 168 11.79 -26.38 20.51
CA VAL A 168 12.62 -25.95 19.37
C VAL A 168 11.77 -25.75 18.10
N PRO A 169 10.92 -26.71 17.67
CA PRO A 169 10.00 -26.48 16.55
C PRO A 169 9.06 -25.29 16.73
N TYR A 170 8.59 -25.04 17.94
CA TYR A 170 7.76 -23.87 18.24
C TYR A 170 8.51 -22.57 17.99
N ALA A 171 9.74 -22.44 18.50
CA ALA A 171 10.59 -21.27 18.28
C ALA A 171 10.89 -21.05 16.78
N ILE A 172 11.16 -22.14 16.03
CA ILE A 172 11.38 -22.08 14.58
C ILE A 172 10.15 -21.53 13.85
N CYS A 173 8.96 -22.03 14.17
CA CYS A 173 7.70 -21.56 13.58
C CYS A 173 7.41 -20.08 13.89
N VAL A 174 7.66 -19.64 15.14
CA VAL A 174 7.53 -18.23 15.54
C VAL A 174 8.49 -17.35 14.73
N MET A 175 9.77 -17.75 14.62
CA MET A 175 10.76 -17.02 13.84
C MET A 175 10.39 -16.96 12.35
N ALA A 176 9.92 -18.05 11.76
CA ALA A 176 9.43 -18.06 10.38
C ALA A 176 8.24 -17.10 10.17
N GLY A 177 7.34 -17.04 11.15
CA GLY A 177 6.26 -16.06 11.19
C GLY A 177 6.77 -14.62 11.21
N LEU A 178 7.70 -14.30 12.12
CA LEU A 178 8.30 -12.96 12.22
C LEU A 178 9.02 -12.54 10.93
N VAL A 179 9.79 -13.43 10.32
CA VAL A 179 10.46 -13.17 9.03
C VAL A 179 9.43 -12.95 7.91
N THR A 180 8.35 -13.74 7.86
CA THR A 180 7.27 -13.57 6.89
C THR A 180 6.60 -12.20 7.02
N ILE A 181 6.37 -11.74 8.26
CA ILE A 181 5.83 -10.42 8.58
C ILE A 181 6.80 -9.33 8.14
N PHE A 182 8.09 -9.47 8.47
CA PHE A 182 9.14 -8.53 8.09
C PHE A 182 9.22 -8.35 6.57
N PHE A 183 9.25 -9.44 5.79
CA PHE A 183 9.27 -9.36 4.33
C PHE A 183 7.97 -8.79 3.75
N SER A 184 6.83 -9.13 4.34
CA SER A 184 5.52 -8.66 3.85
C SER A 184 5.25 -7.18 4.12
N ILE A 185 5.76 -6.63 5.22
CA ILE A 185 5.39 -5.29 5.68
C ILE A 185 6.59 -4.34 5.70
N VAL A 186 7.82 -4.79 5.91
CA VAL A 186 8.97 -3.91 6.15
C VAL A 186 9.81 -3.77 4.89
N TRP A 187 10.48 -4.84 4.48
CA TRP A 187 11.49 -4.80 3.42
C TRP A 187 11.67 -6.16 2.75
N PHE A 188 11.89 -6.18 1.43
CA PHE A 188 12.12 -7.40 0.64
C PHE A 188 13.20 -7.19 -0.43
N GLY A 189 14.45 -6.96 -0.02
CA GLY A 189 15.57 -6.79 -0.96
C GLY A 189 15.66 -5.41 -1.61
N ASN A 190 16.89 -5.01 -1.95
CA ASN A 190 17.18 -3.71 -2.59
C ASN A 190 16.65 -3.59 -4.03
N ASN A 191 16.31 -4.71 -4.67
CA ASN A 191 15.71 -4.66 -6.00
C ASN A 191 14.24 -4.20 -5.97
N ASN A 192 13.58 -4.30 -4.81
CA ASN A 192 12.16 -4.01 -4.63
C ASN A 192 11.90 -2.70 -3.88
N ILE A 193 12.93 -1.94 -3.50
CA ILE A 193 12.75 -0.58 -3.00
C ILE A 193 12.50 0.41 -4.15
N ARG A 194 12.03 1.61 -3.81
CA ARG A 194 11.91 2.71 -4.79
C ARG A 194 13.30 3.02 -5.35
N LYS A 195 13.41 3.06 -6.67
CA LYS A 195 14.66 3.44 -7.34
C LYS A 195 14.72 4.96 -7.49
N ASP A 196 15.84 5.56 -7.08
CA ASP A 196 16.09 6.99 -7.28
C ASP A 196 16.50 7.35 -8.71
N LYS A 197 16.92 6.33 -9.49
CA LYS A 197 17.24 6.44 -10.91
C LYS A 197 16.63 5.28 -11.70
N PHE A 198 16.02 5.59 -12.83
CA PHE A 198 15.57 4.61 -13.83
C PHE A 198 15.44 5.27 -15.20
N SER A 199 15.19 4.47 -16.24
CA SER A 199 15.04 4.97 -17.61
C SER A 199 13.80 4.36 -18.28
N ILE A 200 13.13 5.13 -19.14
CA ILE A 200 12.00 4.70 -19.97
C ILE A 200 12.24 5.25 -21.39
N ASN A 201 12.27 4.39 -22.40
CA ASN A 201 12.42 4.76 -23.82
C ASN A 201 13.48 5.86 -24.07
N ASN A 202 14.70 5.65 -23.54
CA ASN A 202 15.87 6.55 -23.60
C ASN A 202 15.81 7.83 -22.74
N PHE A 203 14.73 8.08 -22.01
CA PHE A 203 14.68 9.15 -21.01
C PHE A 203 15.12 8.65 -19.65
N ASP A 204 15.99 9.42 -19.00
CA ASP A 204 16.51 9.16 -17.66
C ASP A 204 15.71 9.93 -16.62
N PHE A 205 15.27 9.27 -15.56
CA PHE A 205 14.56 9.88 -14.44
C PHE A 205 15.42 9.76 -13.19
N LYS A 206 15.68 10.88 -12.51
CA LYS A 206 16.59 10.94 -11.36
C LYS A 206 16.05 11.86 -10.27
N ARG A 207 16.20 11.46 -9.00
CA ARG A 207 16.08 12.38 -7.86
C ARG A 207 17.28 13.33 -7.86
N ILE A 208 17.04 14.63 -7.71
CA ILE A 208 18.11 15.61 -7.50
C ILE A 208 18.38 15.72 -6.00
N THR A 209 19.64 15.53 -5.60
CA THR A 209 20.12 15.65 -4.21
C THR A 209 21.10 16.80 -4.01
N GLU A 210 21.81 17.27 -5.05
CA GLU A 210 22.93 18.21 -4.86
C GLU A 210 22.87 19.45 -5.78
N SER A 211 22.55 19.30 -7.07
CA SER A 211 22.57 20.41 -8.04
C SER A 211 21.21 21.12 -8.17
N THR A 212 20.97 22.12 -7.33
CA THR A 212 19.73 22.91 -7.29
C THR A 212 19.63 23.98 -8.39
N ALA A 213 20.75 24.58 -8.80
CA ALA A 213 20.77 25.69 -9.75
C ALA A 213 20.22 25.32 -11.15
N LYS A 214 20.56 24.12 -11.66
CA LYS A 214 20.03 23.62 -12.94
C LYS A 214 18.52 23.45 -12.91
N TYR A 215 17.97 22.90 -11.82
CA TYR A 215 16.54 22.75 -11.63
C TYR A 215 15.84 24.10 -11.51
N GLN A 216 16.38 25.00 -10.69
CA GLN A 216 15.82 26.35 -10.49
C GLN A 216 15.73 27.09 -11.82
N ARG A 217 16.84 27.11 -12.58
CA ARG A 217 16.90 27.74 -13.90
C ARG A 217 15.86 27.14 -14.86
N PHE A 218 15.80 25.81 -14.96
CA PHE A 218 14.82 25.13 -15.80
C PHE A 218 13.39 25.52 -15.43
N PHE A 219 13.03 25.48 -14.14
CA PHE A 219 11.67 25.78 -13.71
C PHE A 219 11.30 27.25 -13.95
N ILE A 220 12.22 28.19 -13.64
CA ILE A 220 12.02 29.63 -13.88
C ILE A 220 11.79 29.90 -15.36
N GLU A 221 12.63 29.36 -16.24
CA GLU A 221 12.49 29.51 -17.69
C GLU A 221 11.11 29.04 -18.17
N LYS A 222 10.55 27.97 -17.59
CA LYS A 222 9.23 27.45 -17.96
C LYS A 222 8.05 28.25 -17.40
N VAL A 223 8.16 28.77 -16.19
CA VAL A 223 7.13 29.67 -15.63
C VAL A 223 7.05 30.95 -16.46
N LEU A 224 8.20 31.51 -16.85
CA LEU A 224 8.26 32.72 -17.68
C LEU A 224 7.72 32.47 -19.11
N SER A 225 8.05 31.34 -19.73
CA SER A 225 7.58 31.00 -21.07
C SER A 225 6.08 30.75 -21.14
N ASP A 226 5.52 30.05 -20.14
CA ASP A 226 4.11 29.63 -20.14
C ASP A 226 3.15 30.78 -19.84
N GLU A 227 3.63 31.84 -19.19
CA GLU A 227 2.79 32.94 -18.71
C GLU A 227 3.13 34.31 -19.32
N GLN A 228 4.03 34.36 -20.31
CA GLN A 228 4.44 35.59 -21.03
C GLN A 228 4.75 36.77 -20.09
N ARG A 229 5.48 36.52 -18.98
CA ARG A 229 5.68 37.51 -17.91
C ARG A 229 6.87 38.44 -18.13
N SER A 230 6.76 39.64 -17.57
CA SER A 230 7.81 40.65 -17.45
C SER A 230 8.88 40.25 -16.41
N TYR A 231 10.14 40.60 -16.69
CA TYR A 231 11.35 40.26 -15.91
C TYR A 231 11.37 40.74 -14.44
N ILE A 232 10.40 41.55 -13.99
CA ILE A 232 10.40 42.23 -12.69
C ILE A 232 10.11 41.26 -11.52
N LEU A 233 9.38 40.15 -11.76
CA LEU A 233 9.08 39.10 -10.75
C LEU A 233 10.20 38.04 -10.61
N LEU A 234 11.31 38.18 -11.34
CA LEU A 234 12.32 37.12 -11.48
C LEU A 234 13.17 36.93 -10.22
N ASN A 235 13.44 38.02 -9.49
CA ASN A 235 14.21 37.99 -8.23
C ASN A 235 13.41 37.36 -7.07
N GLU A 236 12.13 37.72 -6.94
CA GLU A 236 11.23 37.13 -5.94
C GLU A 236 10.98 35.63 -6.22
N LEU A 237 10.75 35.29 -7.50
CA LEU A 237 10.62 33.91 -7.95
C LEU A 237 11.89 33.09 -7.68
N GLN A 238 13.08 33.65 -7.95
CA GLN A 238 14.35 32.99 -7.64
C GLN A 238 14.51 32.75 -6.14
N HIS A 239 14.19 33.74 -5.30
CA HIS A 239 14.30 33.63 -3.85
C HIS A 239 13.31 32.61 -3.27
N GLU A 240 12.07 32.59 -3.75
CA GLU A 240 11.05 31.64 -3.30
C GLU A 240 11.40 30.22 -3.74
N ILE A 241 11.88 30.02 -4.97
CA ILE A 241 12.32 28.71 -5.44
C ILE A 241 13.56 28.27 -4.66
N ALA A 242 14.53 29.15 -4.40
CA ALA A 242 15.72 28.83 -3.61
C ALA A 242 15.37 28.31 -2.21
N ASN A 243 14.48 29.01 -1.50
CA ASN A 243 14.05 28.65 -0.15
C ASN A 243 13.20 27.36 -0.07
N SER A 244 12.69 26.89 -1.20
CA SER A 244 11.74 25.76 -1.26
C SER A 244 12.34 24.50 -1.91
N VAL A 245 13.62 24.57 -2.32
CA VAL A 245 14.35 23.45 -2.92
C VAL A 245 14.95 22.53 -1.86
N PHE A 246 15.29 23.05 -0.68
CA PHE A 246 15.79 22.26 0.44
C PHE A 246 15.07 22.63 1.74
N ASP A 247 14.43 21.65 2.34
CA ASP A 247 14.23 21.61 3.79
C ASP A 247 15.32 20.67 4.30
N GLY A 248 16.13 21.09 5.27
CA GLY A 248 17.22 20.28 5.84
C GLY A 248 16.75 18.92 6.37
N ASN A 249 15.43 18.71 6.46
CA ASN A 249 14.75 17.52 6.93
C ASN A 249 14.28 16.54 5.83
N ASP A 250 14.79 16.63 4.60
CA ASP A 250 14.56 15.60 3.55
C ASP A 250 13.07 15.45 3.10
N ASN A 251 12.23 16.43 3.44
CA ASN A 251 10.78 16.43 3.17
C ASN A 251 10.43 16.83 1.74
N VAL A 252 11.35 17.53 1.08
CA VAL A 252 11.22 17.97 -0.30
C VAL A 252 11.98 17.01 -1.20
N LEU A 253 11.28 16.39 -2.13
CA LEU A 253 11.86 15.50 -3.13
C LEU A 253 11.57 16.05 -4.53
N ILE A 254 12.64 16.25 -5.30
CA ILE A 254 12.55 16.75 -6.67
C ILE A 254 13.02 15.66 -7.61
N PHE A 255 12.18 15.33 -8.58
CA PHE A 255 12.50 14.38 -9.64
C PHE A 255 12.55 15.11 -10.97
N CYS A 256 13.56 14.78 -11.76
CA CYS A 256 13.77 15.36 -13.08
C CYS A 256 13.90 14.27 -14.14
N ALA A 257 13.37 14.58 -15.32
CA ALA A 257 13.52 13.80 -16.54
C ALA A 257 14.62 14.41 -17.41
N TYR A 258 15.43 13.56 -18.02
CA TYR A 258 16.58 13.92 -18.83
C TYR A 258 16.55 13.22 -20.18
N ASP A 259 16.90 13.97 -21.23
CA ASP A 259 17.23 13.47 -22.56
C ASP A 259 18.73 13.66 -22.76
N GLY A 260 19.50 12.58 -22.59
CA GLY A 260 20.95 12.67 -22.37
C GLY A 260 21.28 13.52 -21.14
N ASP A 261 21.98 14.64 -21.35
CA ASP A 261 22.35 15.58 -20.28
C ASP A 261 21.34 16.74 -20.12
N LYS A 262 20.37 16.86 -21.02
CA LYS A 262 19.40 17.96 -21.02
C LYS A 262 18.22 17.62 -20.11
N MET A 263 17.93 18.49 -19.14
CA MET A 263 16.69 18.41 -18.36
C MET A 263 15.49 18.77 -19.24
N VAL A 264 14.50 17.88 -19.29
CA VAL A 264 13.30 18.03 -20.13
C VAL A 264 12.00 18.07 -19.33
N GLY A 265 12.05 17.72 -18.05
CA GLY A 265 10.89 17.85 -17.17
C GLY A 265 11.24 17.71 -15.69
N CYS A 266 10.33 18.15 -14.82
CA CYS A 266 10.48 18.05 -13.39
C CYS A 266 9.14 17.93 -12.66
N ILE A 267 9.19 17.37 -11.45
CA ILE A 267 8.08 17.30 -10.50
C ILE A 267 8.65 17.44 -9.09
N ARG A 268 8.02 18.29 -8.27
CA ARG A 268 8.37 18.47 -6.85
C ARG A 268 7.30 17.84 -5.98
N CYS A 269 7.77 17.10 -4.98
CA CYS A 269 6.96 16.45 -3.96
C CYS A 269 7.36 17.00 -2.59
N VAL A 270 6.39 17.37 -1.76
CA VAL A 270 6.62 17.80 -0.37
C VAL A 270 5.80 16.91 0.54
N LEU A 271 6.47 16.20 1.45
CA LEU A 271 5.82 15.36 2.45
C LEU A 271 5.24 16.24 3.56
N ALA A 272 4.00 15.96 3.96
CA ALA A 272 3.37 16.67 5.06
C ALA A 272 3.99 16.25 6.39
N ASN A 273 4.49 17.23 7.14
CA ASN A 273 4.95 17.08 8.52
C ASN A 273 4.20 18.07 9.43
N GLU A 274 4.79 18.39 10.59
CA GLU A 274 4.30 19.42 11.51
C GLU A 274 4.27 20.82 10.87
N VAL A 275 5.19 21.07 9.94
CA VAL A 275 5.23 22.32 9.15
C VAL A 275 4.08 22.35 8.14
N PRO A 276 3.37 23.48 7.98
CA PRO A 276 2.34 23.64 6.96
C PRO A 276 2.88 23.36 5.55
N LEU A 277 2.12 22.61 4.77
CA LEU A 277 2.37 22.44 3.35
C LEU A 277 2.20 23.80 2.64
N PRO A 278 2.98 24.08 1.58
CA PRO A 278 2.82 25.32 0.80
C PRO A 278 1.37 25.62 0.40
N ILE A 279 0.59 24.59 0.03
CA ILE A 279 -0.81 24.77 -0.35
C ILE A 279 -1.71 25.29 0.78
N GLU A 280 -1.37 25.03 2.05
CA GLU A 280 -2.13 25.53 3.22
C GLU A 280 -2.10 27.06 3.25
N ASN A 281 -0.94 27.66 2.95
CA ASN A 281 -0.78 29.11 2.87
C ASN A 281 -1.34 29.66 1.55
N GLU A 282 -1.06 28.99 0.42
CA GLU A 282 -1.47 29.44 -0.91
C GLU A 282 -3.01 29.50 -1.03
N ALA A 283 -3.71 28.48 -0.53
CA ALA A 283 -5.16 28.32 -0.65
C ALA A 283 -5.94 28.66 0.62
N ASN A 284 -5.26 29.20 1.64
CA ASN A 284 -5.82 29.54 2.97
C ASN A 284 -6.64 28.40 3.59
N LEU A 285 -6.04 27.20 3.65
CA LEU A 285 -6.69 25.98 4.14
C LEU A 285 -5.87 25.29 5.23
N ASP A 286 -6.57 24.66 6.18
CA ASP A 286 -5.97 23.86 7.24
C ASP A 286 -6.14 22.37 6.93
N LEU A 287 -5.02 21.65 6.81
CA LEU A 287 -5.01 20.21 6.54
C LEU A 287 -4.93 19.36 7.81
N GLN A 288 -4.91 19.93 9.02
CA GLN A 288 -4.70 19.16 10.26
C GLN A 288 -5.71 18.03 10.46
N ASN A 289 -6.99 18.26 10.17
CA ASN A 289 -8.01 17.21 10.26
C ASN A 289 -7.78 16.08 9.25
N LEU A 290 -7.33 16.40 8.04
CA LEU A 290 -7.00 15.41 7.03
C LEU A 290 -5.72 14.65 7.40
N LYS A 291 -4.70 15.32 7.96
CA LYS A 291 -3.44 14.72 8.47
C LYS A 291 -3.71 13.71 9.58
N ARG A 292 -4.73 13.93 10.42
CA ARG A 292 -5.17 12.97 11.46
C ARG A 292 -5.78 11.69 10.88
N ILE A 293 -6.35 11.76 9.68
CA ILE A 293 -6.92 10.60 8.99
C ILE A 293 -5.82 9.86 8.24
N GLY A 294 -5.01 10.56 7.45
CA GLY A 294 -3.97 9.95 6.64
C GLY A 294 -2.83 10.89 6.31
N SER A 295 -1.71 10.31 5.90
CA SER A 295 -0.54 11.03 5.44
C SER A 295 -0.82 11.74 4.12
N ILE A 296 -0.27 12.93 3.96
CA ILE A 296 -0.52 13.82 2.83
C ILE A 296 0.81 14.08 2.10
N LEU A 297 0.75 14.13 0.78
CA LEU A 297 1.84 14.56 -0.07
C LEU A 297 1.37 15.73 -0.94
N GLN A 298 2.09 16.84 -0.93
CA GLN A 298 1.87 17.89 -1.90
C GLN A 298 2.70 17.62 -3.17
N VAL A 299 2.06 17.65 -4.32
CA VAL A 299 2.70 17.70 -5.63
C VAL A 299 2.63 19.11 -6.20
N GLY A 300 3.75 19.58 -6.74
CA GLY A 300 3.82 20.90 -7.35
C GLY A 300 4.99 21.02 -8.30
N ARG A 301 5.12 22.20 -8.92
CA ARG A 301 6.20 22.52 -9.87
C ARG A 301 6.38 21.46 -10.95
N PHE A 302 5.26 20.90 -11.40
CA PHE A 302 5.24 19.97 -12.52
C PHE A 302 5.43 20.76 -13.81
N SER A 303 6.56 20.58 -14.46
CA SER A 303 6.91 21.30 -15.69
C SER A 303 7.58 20.37 -16.69
N ILE A 304 7.19 20.48 -17.96
CA ILE A 304 7.78 19.75 -19.08
C ILE A 304 8.11 20.76 -20.17
N ASP A 305 9.30 20.60 -20.76
CA ASP A 305 9.74 21.37 -21.91
C ASP A 305 8.74 21.21 -23.07
N GLU A 306 8.41 22.31 -23.74
CA GLU A 306 7.35 22.38 -24.75
C GLU A 306 7.48 21.29 -25.82
N LYS A 307 8.71 21.01 -26.27
CA LYS A 307 8.99 19.98 -27.30
C LYS A 307 8.64 18.55 -26.86
N TYR A 308 8.46 18.35 -25.56
CA TYR A 308 8.31 17.04 -24.94
C TYR A 308 6.93 16.86 -24.26
N ARG A 309 6.04 17.85 -24.31
CA ARG A 309 4.73 17.81 -23.63
C ARG A 309 3.81 16.70 -24.12
N GLU A 310 3.91 16.36 -25.40
CA GLU A 310 3.11 15.29 -26.02
C GLU A 310 3.76 13.91 -25.90
N ARG A 311 4.92 13.81 -25.24
CA ARG A 311 5.63 12.54 -25.05
C ARG A 311 5.08 11.83 -23.79
N PRO A 312 4.27 10.77 -23.95
CA PRO A 312 3.65 10.09 -22.82
C PRO A 312 4.69 9.47 -21.88
N GLU A 313 5.89 9.15 -22.37
CA GLU A 313 6.95 8.52 -21.57
C GLU A 313 7.47 9.44 -20.47
N ILE A 314 7.55 10.74 -20.73
CA ILE A 314 8.03 11.74 -19.76
C ILE A 314 6.97 11.95 -18.68
N ILE A 315 5.70 12.07 -19.08
CA ILE A 315 4.59 12.17 -18.13
C ILE A 315 4.54 10.91 -17.27
N THR A 316 4.48 9.74 -17.89
CA THR A 316 4.42 8.44 -17.17
C THR A 316 5.61 8.25 -16.24
N GLY A 317 6.83 8.59 -16.65
CA GLY A 317 8.01 8.47 -15.80
C GLY A 317 8.00 9.45 -14.61
N LEU A 318 7.62 10.72 -14.80
CA LEU A 318 7.50 11.69 -13.70
C LEU A 318 6.39 11.28 -12.72
N PHE A 319 5.26 10.78 -13.22
CA PHE A 319 4.19 10.26 -12.38
C PHE A 319 4.59 8.96 -11.68
N LYS A 320 5.37 8.08 -12.31
CA LYS A 320 5.95 6.91 -11.64
C LYS A 320 6.78 7.32 -10.43
N CYS A 321 7.60 8.37 -10.53
CA CYS A 321 8.35 8.89 -9.39
C CYS A 321 7.42 9.32 -8.23
N LEU A 322 6.36 10.06 -8.54
CA LEU A 322 5.36 10.51 -7.57
C LEU A 322 4.67 9.32 -6.87
N ILE A 323 4.19 8.36 -7.65
CA ILE A 323 3.41 7.22 -7.15
C ILE A 323 4.28 6.26 -6.35
N GLU A 324 5.49 5.94 -6.81
CA GLU A 324 6.41 5.10 -6.02
C GLU A 324 6.87 5.80 -4.75
N LEU A 325 7.01 7.12 -4.74
CA LEU A 325 7.24 7.89 -3.52
C LEU A 325 6.04 7.78 -2.56
N ALA A 326 4.82 7.97 -3.08
CA ALA A 326 3.59 7.86 -2.31
C ALA A 326 3.45 6.47 -1.65
N LEU A 327 3.73 5.40 -2.40
CA LEU A 327 3.75 4.03 -1.88
C LEU A 327 4.89 3.80 -0.88
N ALA A 328 6.07 4.35 -1.14
CA ALA A 328 7.22 4.17 -0.28
C ALA A 328 7.03 4.82 1.10
N LYS A 329 6.31 5.94 1.15
CA LYS A 329 6.05 6.77 2.35
C LYS A 329 4.65 6.56 2.94
N ASP A 330 3.93 5.52 2.52
CA ASP A 330 2.59 5.20 3.02
C ASP A 330 1.59 6.36 2.92
N ILE A 331 1.66 7.15 1.84
CA ILE A 331 0.79 8.32 1.60
C ILE A 331 -0.65 7.89 1.39
N SER A 332 -1.60 8.64 1.96
CA SER A 332 -3.04 8.41 1.78
C SER A 332 -3.68 9.38 0.78
N PHE A 333 -3.25 10.64 0.78
CA PHE A 333 -3.79 11.72 -0.05
C PHE A 333 -2.67 12.47 -0.77
N ILE A 334 -2.88 12.76 -2.06
CA ILE A 334 -1.97 13.61 -2.83
C ILE A 334 -2.72 14.88 -3.20
N ILE A 335 -2.19 16.04 -2.81
CA ILE A 335 -2.81 17.34 -3.09
C ILE A 335 -1.85 18.15 -3.96
N GLY A 336 -2.35 18.99 -4.84
CA GLY A 336 -1.49 19.87 -5.63
C GLY A 336 -2.21 21.09 -6.15
N ASN A 337 -1.42 21.99 -6.72
CA ASN A 337 -1.92 23.16 -7.43
C ASN A 337 -1.61 22.97 -8.91
N ALA A 338 -2.64 22.68 -9.70
CA ALA A 338 -2.52 22.50 -11.13
C ALA A 338 -2.68 23.86 -11.82
N ALA A 339 -1.74 24.24 -12.69
CA ALA A 339 -1.93 25.40 -13.55
C ALA A 339 -3.22 25.22 -14.35
N THR A 340 -3.99 26.30 -14.53
CA THR A 340 -5.35 26.26 -15.08
C THR A 340 -5.43 25.49 -16.41
N HIS A 341 -4.43 25.65 -17.29
CA HIS A 341 -4.36 24.97 -18.58
C HIS A 341 -4.01 23.46 -18.50
N ARG A 342 -3.60 22.95 -17.34
CA ARG A 342 -3.23 21.54 -17.11
C ARG A 342 -4.22 20.78 -16.23
N VAL A 343 -5.29 21.41 -15.78
CA VAL A 343 -6.30 20.76 -14.93
C VAL A 343 -6.82 19.48 -15.58
N THR A 344 -7.13 19.50 -16.88
CA THR A 344 -7.60 18.32 -17.62
C THR A 344 -6.61 17.16 -17.58
N LEU A 345 -5.30 17.44 -17.62
CA LEU A 345 -4.28 16.41 -17.47
C LEU A 345 -4.36 15.78 -16.08
N TYR A 346 -4.40 16.58 -15.01
CA TYR A 346 -4.53 16.07 -13.64
C TYR A 346 -5.80 15.23 -13.45
N MET A 347 -6.93 15.67 -14.00
CA MET A 347 -8.18 14.90 -13.95
C MET A 347 -8.06 13.55 -14.65
N LYS A 348 -7.38 13.48 -15.81
CA LYS A 348 -7.08 12.21 -16.50
C LYS A 348 -6.17 11.28 -15.68
N LEU A 349 -5.43 11.82 -14.70
CA LEU A 349 -4.53 11.08 -13.83
C LEU A 349 -5.19 10.67 -12.50
N GLY A 350 -6.51 10.85 -12.38
CA GLY A 350 -7.29 10.48 -11.19
C GLY A 350 -7.30 11.53 -10.09
N PHE A 351 -6.85 12.76 -10.37
CA PHE A 351 -7.13 13.87 -9.48
C PHE A 351 -8.57 14.37 -9.68
N HIS A 352 -9.08 15.01 -8.64
CA HIS A 352 -10.35 15.71 -8.62
C HIS A 352 -10.12 17.16 -8.19
N LEU A 353 -11.01 18.05 -8.60
CA LEU A 353 -11.02 19.43 -8.12
C LEU A 353 -11.26 19.44 -6.62
N LEU A 354 -10.35 20.08 -5.88
CA LEU A 354 -10.48 20.16 -4.42
C LEU A 354 -11.68 21.01 -4.03
N PHE A 355 -11.98 22.06 -4.79
CA PHE A 355 -13.15 22.92 -4.59
C PHE A 355 -13.97 23.02 -5.88
N PRO A 356 -15.31 23.14 -5.80
CA PRO A 356 -16.13 23.38 -6.96
C PRO A 356 -15.82 24.75 -7.58
N PRO A 357 -16.02 24.97 -8.90
CA PRO A 357 -15.73 26.25 -9.56
C PRO A 357 -16.43 27.48 -8.97
N SER A 358 -17.51 27.27 -8.21
CA SER A 358 -18.26 28.33 -7.50
C SER A 358 -17.58 28.81 -6.22
N ASP A 359 -16.66 28.02 -5.64
CA ASP A 359 -15.95 28.39 -4.42
C ASP A 359 -14.80 29.36 -4.75
N PRO A 360 -14.60 30.46 -3.99
CA PRO A 360 -13.49 31.39 -4.21
C PRO A 360 -12.11 30.71 -4.12
N ARG A 361 -11.98 29.61 -3.36
CA ARG A 361 -10.75 28.82 -3.25
C ARG A 361 -10.49 27.91 -4.44
N SER A 362 -11.41 27.83 -5.40
CA SER A 362 -11.22 27.04 -6.64
C SER A 362 -10.13 27.58 -7.54
N ARG A 363 -9.74 28.85 -7.37
CA ARG A 363 -8.62 29.47 -8.05
C ARG A 363 -7.74 30.17 -7.04
N VAL A 364 -6.48 29.77 -7.03
CA VAL A 364 -5.47 30.27 -6.13
C VAL A 364 -4.37 30.92 -6.96
N LYS A 365 -4.03 32.14 -6.61
CA LYS A 365 -2.88 32.84 -7.18
C LYS A 365 -1.67 32.53 -6.33
N LEU A 366 -0.71 31.81 -6.89
CA LEU A 366 0.56 31.52 -6.22
C LEU A 366 1.35 32.82 -5.98
N PRO A 367 2.31 32.86 -5.04
CA PRO A 367 3.02 34.10 -4.69
C PRO A 367 3.71 34.75 -5.91
N TYR A 368 4.22 33.93 -6.82
CA TYR A 368 4.83 34.37 -8.08
C TYR A 368 3.82 34.75 -9.19
N GLY A 369 2.52 34.67 -8.92
CA GLY A 369 1.45 35.22 -9.75
C GLY A 369 0.64 34.21 -10.58
N THR A 370 1.05 32.94 -10.63
CA THR A 370 0.41 31.89 -11.44
C THR A 370 -0.96 31.52 -10.90
N LEU A 371 -1.97 31.52 -11.78
CA LEU A 371 -3.32 31.06 -11.46
C LEU A 371 -3.40 29.53 -11.55
N CYS A 372 -3.55 28.93 -10.38
CA CYS A 372 -3.69 27.49 -10.21
C CYS A 372 -5.06 27.11 -9.66
N THR A 373 -5.45 25.87 -9.91
CA THR A 373 -6.62 25.23 -9.36
C THR A 373 -6.17 24.14 -8.39
N PRO A 374 -6.58 24.20 -7.12
CA PRO A 374 -6.30 23.14 -6.16
C PRO A 374 -6.95 21.82 -6.57
N VAL A 375 -6.16 20.76 -6.56
CA VAL A 375 -6.58 19.40 -6.93
C VAL A 375 -6.16 18.39 -5.88
N ILE A 376 -6.91 17.30 -5.76
CA ILE A 376 -6.66 16.22 -4.82
C ILE A 376 -6.88 14.86 -5.46
N MET A 377 -6.03 13.91 -5.12
CA MET A 377 -6.20 12.51 -5.39
C MET A 377 -6.32 11.77 -4.06
N ASN A 378 -7.44 11.09 -3.85
CA ASN A 378 -7.55 10.09 -2.79
C ASN A 378 -6.80 8.83 -3.25
N PHE A 379 -5.49 8.82 -3.01
CA PHE A 379 -4.60 7.75 -3.44
C PHE A 379 -4.98 6.40 -2.81
N SER A 380 -5.51 6.42 -1.58
CA SER A 380 -5.98 5.21 -0.91
C SER A 380 -7.20 4.61 -1.59
N ASN A 381 -8.18 5.44 -1.96
CA ASN A 381 -9.36 5.01 -2.69
C ASN A 381 -8.99 4.45 -4.07
N LEU A 382 -8.07 5.13 -4.77
CA LEU A 382 -7.56 4.71 -6.07
C LEU A 382 -6.97 3.29 -6.05
N ILE A 383 -6.15 2.97 -5.03
CA ILE A 383 -5.51 1.66 -4.90
C ILE A 383 -6.51 0.56 -4.51
N ILE A 384 -7.40 0.85 -3.55
CA ILE A 384 -8.22 -0.18 -2.89
C ILE A 384 -9.54 -0.42 -3.64
N LYS A 385 -10.29 0.65 -3.95
CA LYS A 385 -11.64 0.57 -4.50
C LYS A 385 -11.65 0.61 -6.03
N ASN A 386 -10.93 1.55 -6.64
CA ASN A 386 -11.06 1.87 -8.06
C ASN A 386 -9.98 1.27 -8.96
N ARG A 387 -9.31 0.19 -8.53
CA ARG A 387 -8.20 -0.44 -9.26
C ARG A 387 -8.53 -0.80 -10.72
N ASP A 388 -9.78 -1.15 -10.99
CA ASP A 388 -10.24 -1.53 -12.34
C ASP A 388 -10.37 -0.30 -13.26
N GLU A 389 -10.73 0.88 -12.71
CA GLU A 389 -10.67 2.15 -13.43
C GLU A 389 -9.22 2.59 -13.67
N VAL A 390 -8.31 2.29 -12.73
CA VAL A 390 -6.88 2.62 -12.84
C VAL A 390 -6.21 1.87 -14.01
N SER A 391 -6.68 0.66 -14.34
CA SER A 391 -6.16 -0.13 -15.46
C SER A 391 -6.32 0.56 -16.82
N LYS A 392 -7.36 1.40 -17.00
CA LYS A 392 -7.58 2.19 -18.23
C LYS A 392 -6.47 3.20 -18.52
N TYR A 393 -5.69 3.56 -17.50
CA TYR A 393 -4.70 4.62 -17.58
C TYR A 393 -3.26 4.10 -17.69
N GLY A 394 -3.03 2.77 -17.75
CA GLY A 394 -1.70 2.17 -17.93
C GLY A 394 -0.70 2.40 -16.77
N PHE A 395 -1.11 3.08 -15.69
CA PHE A 395 -0.23 3.44 -14.57
C PHE A 395 0.18 2.25 -13.71
N ILE A 396 -0.71 1.27 -13.50
CA ILE A 396 -0.43 0.10 -12.64
C ILE A 396 0.75 -0.73 -13.17
N ASP A 397 0.94 -0.78 -14.48
CA ASP A 397 1.96 -1.62 -15.10
C ASP A 397 3.39 -1.14 -14.82
N TYR A 398 3.56 0.15 -14.51
CA TYR A 398 4.85 0.76 -14.20
C TYR A 398 5.14 0.88 -12.70
N VAL A 399 4.17 0.51 -11.84
CA VAL A 399 4.31 0.64 -10.39
C VAL A 399 4.99 -0.59 -9.81
N ASN A 400 5.97 -0.36 -8.94
CA ASN A 400 6.61 -1.42 -8.17
C ASN A 400 5.57 -2.23 -7.36
N ARG A 401 5.36 -3.49 -7.80
CA ARG A 401 4.37 -4.42 -7.23
C ARG A 401 4.58 -4.71 -5.74
N TYR A 402 5.83 -4.73 -5.29
CA TYR A 402 6.14 -4.94 -3.88
C TYR A 402 5.72 -3.74 -3.03
N LEU A 403 6.06 -2.52 -3.45
CA LEU A 403 5.66 -1.30 -2.74
C LEU A 403 4.14 -1.19 -2.65
N LEU A 404 3.42 -1.56 -3.73
CA LEU A 404 1.97 -1.61 -3.75
C LEU A 404 1.40 -2.61 -2.73
N GLU A 405 1.90 -3.84 -2.72
CA GLU A 405 1.46 -4.88 -1.78
C GLU A 405 1.78 -4.51 -0.33
N ARG A 406 2.98 -3.97 -0.08
CA ARG A 406 3.42 -3.53 1.24
C ARG A 406 2.56 -2.38 1.77
N TRP A 407 2.36 -1.35 0.96
CA TRP A 407 1.49 -0.22 1.27
C TRP A 407 0.09 -0.72 1.63
N TYR A 408 -0.44 -1.62 0.81
CA TYR A 408 -1.76 -2.21 1.01
C TYR A 408 -1.89 -2.94 2.35
N LYS A 409 -0.93 -3.81 2.68
CA LYS A 409 -0.91 -4.55 3.94
C LYS A 409 -0.81 -3.60 5.15
N ARG A 410 0.02 -2.55 5.05
CA ARG A 410 0.15 -1.53 6.09
C ARG A 410 -1.14 -0.73 6.28
N ALA A 411 -1.76 -0.30 5.18
CA ALA A 411 -3.02 0.44 5.21
C ALA A 411 -4.14 -0.41 5.82
N ALA A 412 -4.25 -1.68 5.42
CA ALA A 412 -5.17 -2.65 6.00
C ALA A 412 -5.02 -2.70 7.53
N LEU A 413 -3.82 -2.98 8.02
CA LEU A 413 -3.54 -3.11 9.46
C LEU A 413 -3.81 -1.81 10.22
N ARG A 414 -3.41 -0.65 9.67
CA ARG A 414 -3.54 0.65 10.35
C ARG A 414 -4.99 1.12 10.50
N TYR A 415 -5.85 0.79 9.54
CA TYR A 415 -7.16 1.44 9.40
C TYR A 415 -8.36 0.50 9.58
N TYR A 416 -8.17 -0.82 9.59
CA TYR A 416 -9.28 -1.77 9.68
C TYR A 416 -10.12 -1.63 10.95
N LEU A 417 -9.46 -1.48 12.11
CA LEU A 417 -10.15 -1.29 13.39
C LEU A 417 -10.69 0.13 13.59
N LYS A 418 -10.37 1.08 12.69
CA LYS A 418 -10.94 2.42 12.75
C LYS A 418 -12.37 2.41 12.21
N LYS A 419 -13.21 3.30 12.76
CA LYS A 419 -14.55 3.59 12.22
C LYS A 419 -14.45 3.85 10.72
N THR A 420 -15.44 3.39 9.95
CA THR A 420 -15.49 3.50 8.49
C THR A 420 -15.28 4.94 8.00
N SER A 421 -15.88 5.92 8.69
CA SER A 421 -15.71 7.36 8.42
C SER A 421 -14.29 7.91 8.63
N ARG A 422 -13.38 7.12 9.22
CA ARG A 422 -11.97 7.46 9.44
C ARG A 422 -11.01 6.63 8.57
N ARG A 423 -11.53 5.85 7.62
CA ARG A 423 -10.72 5.08 6.67
C ARG A 423 -10.46 5.95 5.45
N PRO A 424 -9.19 6.23 5.09
CA PRO A 424 -8.88 7.14 3.99
C PRO A 424 -9.55 6.78 2.65
N TRP A 425 -9.67 5.48 2.33
CA TRP A 425 -10.26 5.01 1.07
C TRP A 425 -11.79 5.08 1.02
N GLU A 426 -12.45 5.37 2.14
CA GLU A 426 -13.91 5.56 2.21
C GLU A 426 -14.32 7.00 1.93
N LEU A 427 -13.39 7.96 2.06
CA LEU A 427 -13.69 9.38 1.90
C LEU A 427 -13.86 9.77 0.43
N GLU A 428 -15.01 10.35 0.11
CA GLU A 428 -15.22 11.07 -1.14
C GLU A 428 -14.61 12.48 -1.07
N VAL A 429 -14.46 13.12 -2.22
CA VAL A 429 -13.93 14.49 -2.29
C VAL A 429 -14.77 15.47 -1.48
N LYS A 430 -16.10 15.26 -1.40
CA LYS A 430 -17.01 16.07 -0.58
C LYS A 430 -16.68 15.96 0.92
N ASP A 431 -16.44 14.75 1.40
CA ASP A 431 -16.10 14.50 2.81
C ASP A 431 -14.73 15.08 3.13
N ILE A 432 -13.78 15.01 2.19
CA ILE A 432 -12.48 15.64 2.35
C ILE A 432 -12.62 17.17 2.48
N ARG A 433 -13.50 17.81 1.69
CA ARG A 433 -13.74 19.26 1.78
C ARG A 433 -14.28 19.68 3.15
N GLU A 434 -15.17 18.90 3.75
CA GLU A 434 -15.71 19.16 5.09
C GLU A 434 -14.63 19.12 6.17
N LEU A 435 -13.54 18.39 5.94
CA LEU A 435 -12.40 18.33 6.84
C LEU A 435 -11.44 19.51 6.67
N LEU A 436 -11.57 20.30 5.60
CA LEU A 436 -10.73 21.46 5.33
C LEU A 436 -11.34 22.71 5.96
N ASN A 437 -10.80 23.10 7.11
CA ASN A 437 -11.18 24.37 7.72
C ASN A 437 -10.49 25.53 6.97
N PRO A 438 -11.12 26.71 6.84
CA PRO A 438 -10.39 27.92 6.52
C PRO A 438 -9.41 28.23 7.66
N VAL A 439 -8.20 28.68 7.32
CA VAL A 439 -7.25 29.21 8.32
C VAL A 439 -7.86 30.54 8.82
N GLY A 440 -8.67 30.48 9.88
CA GLY A 440 -9.42 31.66 10.34
C GLY A 440 -10.57 31.48 11.33
N ASP A 441 -11.02 30.26 11.67
CA ASP A 441 -11.99 30.05 12.77
C ASP A 441 -11.28 29.62 14.07
N ILE A 442 -10.29 30.41 14.50
CA ILE A 442 -9.89 30.42 15.92
C ILE A 442 -10.83 31.40 16.62
N ALA A 443 -11.87 30.83 17.25
CA ALA A 443 -12.77 31.45 18.22
C ALA A 443 -13.54 32.71 17.79
N LYS A 444 -14.86 32.55 17.62
CA LYS A 444 -15.80 33.51 18.23
C LYS A 444 -16.23 32.98 19.58
#